data_AF-A0A1F2TZ90-F1
#
_entry.id   AF-A0A1F2TZ90-F1
#
_cell.length_a   1.000
_cell.length_b   1.000
_cell.length_c   1.000
_cell.angle_alpha   90.00
_cell.angle_beta   90.00
_cell.angle_gamma   90.00
#
_symmetry.space_group_name_H-M   'P 1'
#
loop_
_entity.id
_entity.type
_entity.pdbx_description
1 polymer ?
#
loop_
_entity_poly.entity_id
_entity_poly.type
_entity_poly.pdbx_seq_one_letter_code
_entity_poly.pdbx_strand_id
1 'polypeptide(L)'
;MTPSDLEEYRALRDTIRERGTTRVWIVLVGLSAWAALAVTTFALAPFPAATVLPLLVLAAAFEIVFALHTGVERIGRYLQVFHEEGSGWEHTAMAFAQEFPAGGGDALFANFFRIAAILNVVPAALSRPLPVELAFVGIVHALFVARVEAARRQAGRQRALDLERFQQLKRDA
;
A
#
# COMPACT_ATOMS: atom_id res chain seq x y z
N MET A 1 -20.52 10.81 -24.59
CA MET A 1 -19.09 10.53 -24.77
C MET A 1 -18.75 10.59 -26.25
N THR A 2 -17.74 11.39 -26.58
CA THR A 2 -17.09 11.35 -27.88
C THR A 2 -16.27 10.06 -28.04
N PRO A 3 -15.84 9.69 -29.27
CA PRO A 3 -14.91 8.58 -29.47
C PRO A 3 -13.60 8.74 -28.67
N SER A 4 -13.10 9.98 -28.57
CA SER A 4 -11.90 10.30 -27.78
C SER A 4 -12.10 10.02 -26.29
N ASP A 5 -13.26 10.41 -25.73
CA ASP A 5 -13.55 10.18 -24.30
C ASP A 5 -13.62 8.69 -23.98
N LEU A 6 -14.10 7.87 -24.94
CA LEU A 6 -14.21 6.43 -24.78
C LEU A 6 -12.84 5.75 -24.83
N GLU A 7 -11.93 6.22 -25.68
CA GLU A 7 -10.55 5.75 -25.74
C GLU A 7 -9.80 6.07 -24.46
N GLU A 8 -9.91 7.31 -23.97
CA GLU A 8 -9.33 7.72 -22.69
C GLU A 8 -9.88 6.87 -21.53
N TYR A 9 -11.21 6.72 -21.46
CA TYR A 9 -11.85 5.89 -20.43
C TYR A 9 -11.30 4.46 -20.42
N ARG A 10 -11.17 3.83 -21.59
CA ARG A 10 -10.63 2.46 -21.72
C ARG A 10 -9.17 2.38 -21.27
N ALA A 11 -8.32 3.31 -21.73
CA ALA A 11 -6.91 3.34 -21.36
C ALA A 11 -6.71 3.49 -19.85
N LEU A 12 -7.51 4.34 -19.20
CA LEU A 12 -7.46 4.54 -17.75
C LEU A 12 -7.95 3.29 -16.99
N ARG A 13 -9.00 2.61 -17.46
CA ARG A 13 -9.46 1.34 -16.86
C ARG A 13 -8.43 0.22 -17.02
N ASP A 14 -7.77 0.13 -18.16
CA ASP A 14 -6.68 -0.83 -18.38
C ASP A 14 -5.51 -0.56 -17.43
N THR A 15 -5.16 0.72 -17.22
CA THR A 15 -4.12 1.13 -16.26
C THR A 15 -4.50 0.74 -14.82
N ILE A 16 -5.77 0.93 -14.42
CA ILE A 16 -6.27 0.50 -13.11
C ILE A 16 -6.11 -1.02 -12.95
N ARG A 17 -6.50 -1.80 -13.96
CA ARG A 17 -6.39 -3.27 -13.94
C ARG A 17 -4.94 -3.74 -13.84
N GLU A 18 -4.05 -3.15 -14.64
CA GLU A 18 -2.63 -3.48 -14.65
C GLU A 18 -2.00 -3.20 -13.28
N ARG A 19 -2.15 -1.98 -12.76
CA ARG A 19 -1.60 -1.60 -11.45
C ARG A 19 -2.20 -2.41 -10.31
N GLY A 20 -3.49 -2.75 -10.38
CA GLY A 20 -4.14 -3.64 -9.42
C GLY A 20 -3.49 -5.02 -9.37
N THR A 21 -3.23 -5.62 -10.54
CA THR A 21 -2.54 -6.91 -10.67
C THR A 21 -1.09 -6.83 -10.19
N THR A 22 -0.36 -5.80 -10.63
CA THR A 22 1.04 -5.55 -10.26
C THR A 22 1.21 -5.40 -8.75
N ARG A 23 0.27 -4.75 -8.06
CA ARG A 23 0.30 -4.61 -6.59
C ARG A 23 0.31 -5.97 -5.88
N VAL A 24 -0.52 -6.92 -6.34
CA VAL A 24 -0.57 -8.27 -5.76
C VAL A 24 0.76 -9.00 -5.95
N TRP A 25 1.33 -8.92 -7.16
CA TRP A 25 2.64 -9.52 -7.44
C TRP A 25 3.77 -8.92 -6.60
N ILE A 26 3.77 -7.61 -6.40
CA ILE A 26 4.79 -6.94 -5.56
C ILE A 26 4.69 -7.40 -4.12
N VAL A 27 3.48 -7.61 -3.58
CA VAL A 27 3.32 -8.18 -2.23
C VAL A 27 3.89 -9.60 -2.18
N LEU A 28 3.55 -10.45 -3.15
CA LEU A 28 4.02 -11.84 -3.18
C LEU A 28 5.54 -11.92 -3.30
N VAL A 29 6.12 -11.19 -4.26
CA VAL A 29 7.58 -11.15 -4.49
C VAL A 29 8.29 -10.50 -3.30
N GLY A 30 7.75 -9.39 -2.78
CA GLY A 30 8.33 -8.65 -1.66
C GLY A 30 8.38 -9.48 -0.37
N LEU A 31 7.30 -10.20 -0.04
CA LEU A 31 7.26 -11.10 1.12
C LEU A 31 8.18 -12.31 0.91
N SER A 32 8.26 -12.86 -0.30
CA SER A 32 9.16 -13.98 -0.61
C SER A 32 10.63 -13.56 -0.49
N ALA A 33 10.97 -12.39 -1.05
CA ALA A 33 12.31 -11.81 -0.96
C ALA A 33 12.68 -11.47 0.48
N TRP A 34 11.76 -10.89 1.26
CA TRP A 34 11.93 -10.67 2.69
C TRP A 34 12.22 -11.98 3.43
N ALA A 35 11.41 -13.02 3.23
CA ALA A 35 11.57 -14.29 3.94
C ALA A 35 12.92 -14.96 3.62
N ALA A 36 13.31 -15.00 2.35
CA ALA A 36 14.61 -15.51 1.92
C ALA A 36 15.76 -14.70 2.52
N LEU A 37 15.65 -13.37 2.54
CA LEU A 37 16.67 -12.50 3.10
C LEU A 37 16.74 -12.63 4.63
N ALA A 38 15.61 -12.78 5.32
CA ALA A 38 15.57 -12.99 6.76
C ALA A 38 16.31 -14.28 7.16
N VAL A 39 16.05 -15.39 6.46
CA VAL A 39 16.78 -16.66 6.69
C VAL A 39 18.28 -16.50 6.39
N THR A 40 18.61 -15.89 5.26
CA THR A 40 20.00 -15.74 4.80
C THR A 40 20.81 -14.85 5.74
N THR A 41 20.26 -13.69 6.09
CA THR A 41 20.94 -12.72 6.94
C THR A 41 20.98 -13.15 8.40
N PHE A 42 20.00 -13.92 8.88
CA PHE A 42 20.12 -14.57 10.19
C PHE A 42 21.31 -15.54 10.25
N ALA A 43 21.57 -16.27 9.17
CA ALA A 43 22.68 -17.22 9.13
C ALA A 43 24.06 -16.56 8.93
N LEU A 44 24.12 -15.43 8.21
CA LEU A 44 25.38 -14.91 7.67
C LEU A 44 25.75 -13.49 8.12
N ALA A 45 24.80 -12.69 8.60
CA ALA A 45 25.03 -11.29 8.90
C ALA A 45 25.16 -11.05 10.42
N PRO A 46 26.02 -10.11 10.84
CA PRO A 46 26.05 -9.68 12.23
C PRO A 46 24.79 -8.90 12.61
N PHE A 47 24.51 -8.86 13.90
CA PHE A 47 23.52 -7.94 14.45
C PHE A 47 24.05 -6.48 14.38
N PRO A 48 23.22 -5.46 14.09
CA PRO A 48 21.78 -5.47 13.78
C PRO A 48 21.43 -5.73 12.30
N ALA A 49 22.43 -5.84 11.43
CA ALA A 49 22.23 -5.96 9.97
C ALA A 49 21.32 -7.14 9.59
N ALA A 50 21.39 -8.25 10.34
CA ALA A 50 20.52 -9.42 10.20
C ALA A 50 19.01 -9.13 10.25
N THR A 51 18.60 -8.01 10.85
CA THR A 51 17.18 -7.64 11.00
C THR A 51 16.84 -6.40 10.17
N VAL A 52 17.77 -5.47 10.01
CA VAL A 52 17.52 -4.23 9.27
C VAL A 52 17.41 -4.49 7.77
N LEU A 53 18.26 -5.35 7.20
CA LEU A 53 18.25 -5.60 5.76
C LEU A 53 16.93 -6.20 5.26
N PRO A 54 16.34 -7.25 5.89
CA PRO A 54 15.02 -7.71 5.50
C PRO A 54 13.92 -6.67 5.74
N LEU A 55 14.00 -5.86 6.80
CA LEU A 55 13.02 -4.81 7.07
C LEU A 55 13.01 -3.74 5.96
N LEU A 56 14.17 -3.39 5.40
CA LEU A 56 14.25 -2.45 4.27
C LEU A 56 13.55 -2.99 3.03
N VAL A 57 13.65 -4.30 2.77
CA VAL A 57 12.92 -4.94 1.67
C VAL A 57 11.41 -4.89 1.90
N LEU A 58 10.94 -5.17 3.13
CA LEU A 58 9.53 -5.01 3.48
C LEU A 58 9.06 -3.56 3.30
N ALA A 59 9.85 -2.59 3.76
CA ALA A 59 9.53 -1.19 3.64
C ALA A 59 9.42 -0.74 2.18
N ALA A 60 10.38 -1.12 1.33
CA ALA A 60 10.35 -0.81 -0.09
C ALA A 60 9.12 -1.43 -0.78
N ALA A 61 8.85 -2.71 -0.54
CA ALA A 61 7.68 -3.38 -1.12
C ALA A 61 6.37 -2.70 -0.68
N PHE A 62 6.26 -2.33 0.59
CA PHE A 62 5.08 -1.62 1.12
C PHE A 62 4.91 -0.24 0.47
N GLU A 63 5.97 0.56 0.36
CA GLU A 63 5.90 1.89 -0.25
C GLU A 63 5.47 1.83 -1.72
N ILE A 64 5.97 0.83 -2.48
CA ILE A 64 5.55 0.64 -3.86
C ILE A 64 4.07 0.26 -3.93
N VAL A 65 3.61 -0.67 -3.08
CA VAL A 65 2.19 -1.04 -2.96
C VAL A 65 1.31 0.16 -2.63
N PHE A 66 1.76 1.00 -1.69
CA PHE A 66 1.07 2.22 -1.28
C PHE A 66 0.99 3.26 -2.41
N ALA A 67 2.09 3.50 -3.11
CA ALA A 67 2.13 4.42 -4.26
C ALA A 67 1.23 3.94 -5.40
N LEU A 68 1.24 2.64 -5.72
CA LEU A 68 0.36 2.06 -6.74
C LEU A 68 -1.11 2.16 -6.34
N HIS A 69 -1.44 1.88 -5.07
CA HIS A 69 -2.80 1.99 -4.57
C HIS A 69 -3.33 3.43 -4.71
N THR A 70 -2.63 4.41 -4.15
CA THR A 70 -3.06 5.81 -4.19
C THR A 70 -3.14 6.36 -5.61
N GLY A 71 -2.23 5.93 -6.51
CA GLY A 71 -2.29 6.27 -7.93
C GLY A 71 -3.53 5.71 -8.64
N VAL A 72 -3.91 4.46 -8.38
CA VAL A 72 -5.13 3.84 -8.94
C VAL A 72 -6.39 4.53 -8.43
N GLU A 73 -6.45 4.81 -7.14
CA GLU A 73 -7.60 5.50 -6.53
C GLU A 73 -7.82 6.88 -7.16
N ARG A 74 -6.74 7.63 -7.41
CA ARG A 74 -6.82 8.94 -8.09
C ARG A 74 -7.39 8.83 -9.50
N ILE A 75 -6.94 7.84 -10.28
CA ILE A 75 -7.50 7.60 -11.62
C ILE A 75 -8.99 7.24 -11.52
N GLY A 76 -9.37 6.40 -10.55
CA GLY A 76 -10.77 6.06 -10.31
C GLY A 76 -11.64 7.28 -10.00
N ARG A 77 -11.14 8.24 -9.18
CA ARG A 77 -11.87 9.48 -8.89
C ARG A 77 -11.95 10.41 -10.10
N TYR A 78 -10.91 10.49 -10.92
CA TYR A 78 -10.97 11.20 -12.19
C TYR A 78 -12.05 10.61 -13.10
N LEU A 79 -12.06 9.29 -13.29
CA LEU A 79 -13.09 8.60 -14.07
C LEU A 79 -14.50 8.89 -13.53
N GLN A 80 -14.67 8.83 -12.22
CA GLN A 80 -15.94 9.13 -11.57
C GLN A 80 -16.45 10.54 -11.89
N VAL A 81 -15.58 11.55 -11.91
CA VAL A 81 -16.01 12.94 -12.13
C VAL A 81 -16.17 13.28 -13.61
N PHE A 82 -15.23 12.85 -14.45
CA PHE A 82 -15.17 13.28 -15.84
C PHE A 82 -15.88 12.34 -16.81
N HIS A 83 -16.02 11.06 -16.47
CA HIS A 83 -16.64 10.05 -17.34
C HIS A 83 -17.96 9.47 -16.81
N GLU A 84 -18.28 9.58 -15.51
CA GLU A 84 -19.57 9.14 -14.97
C GLU A 84 -20.47 10.34 -14.62
N GLU A 85 -21.59 10.52 -15.33
CA GLU A 85 -22.56 11.60 -15.07
C GLU A 85 -23.46 11.28 -13.86
N GLY A 86 -22.87 11.18 -12.66
CA GLY A 86 -23.56 10.98 -11.39
C GLY A 86 -24.16 9.58 -11.17
N SER A 87 -24.14 8.73 -12.19
CA SER A 87 -24.46 7.31 -12.10
C SER A 87 -23.41 6.50 -12.86
N GLY A 88 -23.02 5.35 -12.29
CA GLY A 88 -21.93 4.55 -12.83
C GLY A 88 -21.37 3.55 -11.83
N TRP A 89 -20.44 2.73 -12.30
CA TRP A 89 -19.84 1.68 -11.48
C TRP A 89 -19.02 2.27 -10.33
N GLU A 90 -18.24 3.34 -10.55
CA GLU A 90 -17.43 3.96 -9.51
C GLU A 90 -18.29 4.61 -8.42
N HIS A 91 -19.39 5.26 -8.81
CA HIS A 91 -20.39 5.77 -7.87
C HIS A 91 -21.04 4.64 -7.05
N THR A 92 -21.45 3.56 -7.71
CA THR A 92 -22.10 2.41 -7.06
C THR A 92 -21.15 1.70 -6.10
N ALA A 93 -19.92 1.45 -6.52
CA ALA A 93 -18.90 0.83 -5.68
C ALA A 93 -18.55 1.70 -4.45
N MET A 94 -18.51 3.03 -4.63
CA MET A 94 -18.29 3.96 -3.52
C MET A 94 -19.45 3.97 -2.54
N ALA A 95 -20.70 4.04 -3.03
CA ALA A 95 -21.89 4.00 -2.19
C ALA A 95 -21.96 2.69 -1.39
N PHE A 96 -21.67 1.56 -2.05
CA PHE A 96 -21.57 0.25 -1.39
C PHE A 96 -20.52 0.24 -0.27
N ALA A 97 -19.32 0.77 -0.53
CA ALA A 97 -18.25 0.79 0.46
C ALA A 97 -18.53 1.72 1.66
N GLN A 98 -19.35 2.76 1.47
CA GLN A 98 -19.80 3.65 2.54
C GLN A 98 -20.89 3.01 3.41
N GLU A 99 -21.86 2.35 2.77
CA GLU A 99 -23.00 1.71 3.43
C GLU A 99 -22.59 0.43 4.16
N PHE A 100 -21.65 -0.32 3.58
CA PHE A 100 -21.13 -1.57 4.14
C PHE A 100 -19.62 -1.45 4.36
N PRO A 101 -19.15 -0.74 5.41
CA PRO A 101 -17.74 -0.71 5.76
C PRO A 101 -17.29 -2.13 6.11
N ALA A 102 -16.71 -2.84 5.15
CA ALA A 102 -16.29 -4.21 5.36
C ALA A 102 -15.15 -4.27 6.40
N GLY A 103 -15.20 -5.25 7.30
CA GLY A 103 -14.04 -5.72 8.07
C GLY A 103 -13.06 -6.57 7.25
N GLY A 104 -13.15 -6.51 5.91
CA GLY A 104 -12.34 -7.30 4.98
C GLY A 104 -10.88 -6.85 4.89
N GLY A 105 -10.07 -7.66 4.20
CA GLY A 105 -8.64 -7.39 4.02
C GLY A 105 -8.37 -5.99 3.47
N ASP A 106 -7.48 -5.26 4.15
CA ASP A 106 -7.07 -3.92 3.75
C ASP A 106 -6.35 -3.94 2.39
N ALA A 107 -6.71 -3.03 1.49
CA ALA A 107 -6.16 -2.88 0.14
C ALA A 107 -4.63 -2.65 0.10
N LEU A 108 -4.04 -2.24 1.22
CA LEU A 108 -2.60 -2.08 1.40
C LEU A 108 -1.89 -3.34 1.92
N PHE A 109 -2.62 -4.43 2.18
CA PHE A 109 -2.09 -5.65 2.79
C PHE A 109 -1.40 -5.39 4.13
N ALA A 110 -1.81 -4.34 4.86
CA ALA A 110 -1.09 -3.82 6.01
C ALA A 110 -0.92 -4.82 7.15
N ASN A 111 -1.87 -5.76 7.33
CA ASN A 111 -1.73 -6.85 8.31
C ASN A 111 -0.52 -7.74 7.97
N PHE A 112 -0.32 -8.09 6.71
CA PHE A 112 0.79 -8.95 6.29
C PHE A 112 2.14 -8.28 6.54
N PHE A 113 2.29 -7.01 6.18
CA PHE A 113 3.53 -6.25 6.45
C PHE A 113 3.80 -6.07 7.94
N ARG A 114 2.77 -5.86 8.76
CA ARG A 114 2.93 -5.78 10.23
C ARG A 114 3.37 -7.11 10.83
N ILE A 115 2.72 -8.21 10.45
CA ILE A 115 3.09 -9.54 10.93
C ILE A 115 4.52 -9.86 10.50
N ALA A 116 4.88 -9.61 9.24
CA ALA A 116 6.24 -9.81 8.74
C ALA A 116 7.26 -8.98 9.53
N ALA A 117 6.97 -7.69 9.81
CA ALA A 117 7.84 -6.85 10.63
C ALA A 117 8.01 -7.37 12.05
N ILE A 118 6.95 -7.88 12.69
CA ILE A 118 7.03 -8.47 14.04
C ILE A 118 7.88 -9.75 14.00
N LEU A 119 7.63 -10.63 13.04
CA LEU A 119 8.40 -11.86 12.86
C LEU A 119 9.88 -11.57 12.58
N ASN A 120 10.17 -10.47 11.91
CA ASN A 120 11.53 -10.02 11.60
C ASN A 120 12.37 -9.66 12.84
N VAL A 121 11.73 -9.41 13.99
CA VAL A 121 12.42 -9.16 15.28
C VAL A 121 12.71 -10.46 16.03
N VAL A 122 12.03 -11.56 15.72
CA VAL A 122 12.21 -12.84 16.44
C VAL A 122 13.67 -13.30 16.47
N PRO A 123 14.43 -13.27 15.35
CA PRO A 123 15.83 -13.67 15.38
C PRO A 123 16.69 -12.79 16.29
N ALA A 124 16.38 -11.49 16.40
CA ALA A 124 17.04 -10.56 17.33
C ALA A 124 16.89 -10.98 18.78
N ALA A 125 15.68 -11.41 19.17
CA ALA A 125 15.39 -11.81 20.54
C ALA A 125 16.19 -13.07 20.95
N LEU A 126 16.54 -13.91 19.97
CA LEU A 126 17.28 -15.16 20.19
C LEU A 126 18.80 -14.95 20.25
N SER A 127 19.33 -13.86 19.68
CA SER A 127 20.77 -13.63 19.49
C SER A 127 21.48 -12.97 20.68
N ARG A 128 20.81 -12.78 21.83
CA ARG A 128 21.34 -12.07 23.03
C ARG A 128 22.01 -10.71 22.69
N PRO A 129 21.30 -9.78 22.02
CA PRO A 129 21.87 -8.51 21.56
C PRO A 129 22.24 -7.60 22.73
N LEU A 130 23.13 -6.64 22.48
CA LEU A 130 23.36 -5.55 23.44
C LEU A 130 22.08 -4.72 23.62
N PRO A 131 21.88 -4.06 24.77
CA PRO A 131 20.69 -3.23 25.00
C PRO A 131 20.52 -2.10 23.97
N VAL A 132 21.62 -1.45 23.57
CA VAL A 132 21.60 -0.37 22.55
C VAL A 132 21.20 -0.88 21.17
N GLU A 133 21.64 -2.09 20.86
CA GLU A 133 21.37 -2.82 19.64
C GLU A 133 19.89 -3.19 19.53
N LEU A 134 19.32 -3.73 20.62
CA LEU A 134 17.90 -4.04 20.73
C LEU A 134 17.04 -2.78 20.66
N ALA A 135 17.45 -1.70 21.33
CA ALA A 135 16.76 -0.41 21.28
C ALA A 135 16.71 0.15 19.86
N PHE A 136 17.83 0.12 19.14
CA PHE A 136 17.89 0.55 17.75
C PHE A 136 16.95 -0.27 16.86
N VAL A 137 17.01 -1.61 16.92
CA VAL A 137 16.13 -2.48 16.13
C VAL A 137 14.66 -2.24 16.48
N GLY A 138 14.33 -2.13 17.78
CA GLY A 138 12.97 -1.84 18.24
C GLY A 138 12.43 -0.51 17.68
N ILE A 139 13.24 0.55 17.70
CA ILE A 139 12.86 1.86 17.16
C ILE A 139 12.59 1.78 15.66
N VAL A 140 13.49 1.18 14.88
CA VAL A 140 13.32 1.11 13.41
C VAL A 140 12.08 0.29 13.04
N HIS A 141 11.79 -0.81 13.74
CA HIS A 141 10.57 -1.59 13.52
C HIS A 141 9.31 -0.83 13.92
N ALA A 142 9.34 -0.12 15.05
CA ALA A 142 8.24 0.73 15.48
C ALA A 142 7.94 1.83 14.46
N LEU A 143 8.98 2.46 13.89
CA LEU A 143 8.84 3.44 12.82
C LEU A 143 8.21 2.85 11.56
N PHE A 144 8.62 1.64 11.15
CA PHE A 144 8.00 0.97 10.01
C PHE A 144 6.51 0.65 10.25
N VAL A 145 6.17 0.10 11.41
CA VAL A 145 4.77 -0.18 11.76
C VAL A 145 3.94 1.11 11.82
N ALA A 146 4.49 2.18 12.41
CA ALA A 146 3.85 3.49 12.43
C ALA A 146 3.63 4.04 11.02
N ARG A 147 4.60 3.87 10.11
CA ARG A 147 4.50 4.27 8.70
C ARG A 147 3.39 3.52 7.98
N VAL A 148 3.25 2.21 8.22
CA VAL A 148 2.15 1.39 7.68
C VAL A 148 0.80 1.93 8.13
N GLU A 149 0.61 2.17 9.43
CA GLU A 149 -0.64 2.72 9.96
C GLU A 149 -0.95 4.13 9.44
N ALA A 150 0.07 4.98 9.31
CA ALA A 150 -0.07 6.30 8.72
C ALA A 150 -0.55 6.21 7.26
N ALA A 151 0.00 5.28 6.47
CA ALA A 151 -0.41 5.06 5.08
C ALA A 151 -1.87 4.63 4.97
N ARG A 152 -2.34 3.73 5.84
CA ARG A 152 -3.75 3.28 5.86
C ARG A 152 -4.70 4.45 6.10
N ARG A 153 -4.39 5.28 7.11
CA ARG A 153 -5.18 6.47 7.43
C ARG A 153 -5.16 7.48 6.29
N GLN A 154 -3.99 7.70 5.68
CA GLN A 154 -3.85 8.59 4.53
C GLN A 154 -4.66 8.10 3.34
N ALA A 155 -4.59 6.81 2.97
CA ALA A 155 -5.33 6.24 1.86
C ALA A 155 -6.85 6.41 2.03
N GLY A 156 -7.36 6.21 3.24
CA GLY A 156 -8.78 6.43 3.54
C GLY A 156 -9.23 7.88 3.35
N ARG A 157 -8.41 8.85 3.78
CA ARG A 157 -8.71 10.29 3.63
C ARG A 157 -8.52 10.79 2.21
N GLN A 158 -7.52 10.29 1.49
CA GLN A 158 -7.15 10.77 0.18
C GLN A 158 -8.29 10.60 -0.84
N ARG A 159 -9.07 9.54 -0.74
CA ARG A 159 -10.21 9.29 -1.65
C ARG A 159 -11.20 10.46 -1.70
N ALA A 160 -11.58 10.97 -0.54
CA ALA A 160 -12.52 12.10 -0.44
C ALA A 160 -11.90 13.40 -0.96
N LEU A 161 -10.64 13.66 -0.58
CA LEU A 161 -9.90 14.85 -1.03
C LEU A 161 -9.68 14.89 -2.54
N ASP A 162 -9.31 13.76 -3.14
CA ASP A 162 -9.09 13.67 -4.60
C ASP A 162 -10.42 13.84 -5.34
N LEU A 163 -11.53 13.27 -4.84
CA LEU A 163 -12.86 13.49 -5.42
C LEU A 163 -13.29 14.97 -5.37
N GLU A 164 -13.18 15.61 -4.22
CA GLU A 164 -13.52 17.03 -4.03
C GLU A 164 -12.71 17.93 -4.98
N ARG A 165 -11.39 17.68 -5.09
CA ARG A 165 -10.50 18.43 -5.98
C ARG A 165 -10.87 18.25 -7.46
N PHE A 166 -11.18 17.03 -7.89
CA PHE A 166 -11.60 16.80 -9.28
C PHE A 166 -12.95 17.46 -9.58
N GLN A 167 -13.90 17.41 -8.64
CA GLN A 167 -15.18 18.11 -8.78
C GLN A 167 -15.00 19.62 -8.88
N GLN A 168 -14.07 20.19 -8.11
CA GLN A 168 -13.71 21.60 -8.23
C GLN A 168 -13.13 21.91 -9.62
N LEU A 169 -12.15 21.13 -10.08
CA LEU A 169 -11.55 21.31 -11.41
C LEU A 169 -12.58 21.24 -12.53
N LYS A 170 -13.58 20.35 -12.43
CA LYS A 170 -14.66 20.25 -13.44
C LYS A 170 -15.62 21.45 -13.41
N ARG A 171 -15.81 22.09 -12.26
CA ARG A 171 -16.65 23.31 -12.16
C ARG A 171 -15.95 24.55 -12.68
N ASP A 172 -14.62 24.59 -12.57
CA ASP A 172 -13.79 25.74 -12.94
C ASP A 172 -13.38 25.72 -14.43
N ALA A 173 -13.61 24.61 -15.14
CA ALA A 173 -13.33 24.42 -16.56
C ALA A 173 -14.50 24.86 -17.45
#